data_AF-A0A9X2CEI6-F1
#
_entry.id   AF-A0A9X2CEI6-F1
#
_cell.length_a   1.000
_cell.length_b   1.000
_cell.length_c   1.000
_cell.angle_alpha   90.00
_cell.angle_beta   90.00
_cell.angle_gamma   90.00
#
_symmetry.space_group_name_H-M   'P 1'
#
loop_
_entity.id
_entity.type
_entity.pdbx_description
1 polymer ?
#
loop_
_entity_poly.entity_id
_entity_poly.type
_entity_poly.pdbx_seq_one_letter_code
_entity_poly.pdbx_strand_id
1 'polypeptide(L)'
;MFLANSGKPFRAAQLSELMAKYIKLADIRKSGACNQYRHAAATHMVDNSADIRHVQAFLGHADLSTTQVYVHVSMMELREVYNKTHPSARD
;
A
#
# COMPACT_ATOMS: atom_id res chain seq x y z
N MET A 1 13.32 15.55 -5.63
CA MET A 1 14.14 14.75 -6.58
C MET A 1 15.19 13.98 -5.77
N PHE A 2 15.44 12.70 -6.08
CA PHE A 2 16.46 11.88 -5.38
C PHE A 2 17.79 11.90 -6.14
N LEU A 3 18.91 12.01 -5.42
CA LEU A 3 20.27 12.11 -5.97
C LEU A 3 21.12 10.90 -5.59
N ALA A 4 21.83 10.34 -6.57
CA ALA A 4 22.83 9.31 -6.36
C ALA A 4 24.07 9.87 -5.66
N ASN A 5 24.94 8.98 -5.15
CA ASN A 5 26.20 9.39 -4.51
C ASN A 5 27.13 10.20 -5.43
N SER A 6 26.90 10.15 -6.75
CA SER A 6 27.60 10.96 -7.76
C SER A 6 27.02 12.37 -7.94
N GLY A 7 26.00 12.75 -7.17
CA GLY A 7 25.26 14.02 -7.32
C GLY A 7 24.30 14.06 -8.51
N LYS A 8 24.23 12.98 -9.32
CA LYS A 8 23.32 12.86 -10.46
C LYS A 8 21.92 12.42 -10.02
N PRO A 9 20.85 12.74 -10.78
CA PRO A 9 19.51 12.21 -10.52
C PRO A 9 19.52 10.67 -10.46
N PHE A 10 18.64 10.10 -9.64
CA PHE A 10 18.40 8.66 -9.64
C PHE A 10 18.00 8.16 -11.02
N ARG A 11 18.56 7.00 -11.42
CA ARG A 11 18.02 6.23 -12.56
C ARG A 11 16.66 5.66 -12.17
N ALA A 12 15.77 5.46 -13.14
CA ALA A 12 14.40 4.96 -12.90
C ALA A 12 14.35 3.67 -12.05
N ALA A 13 15.30 2.75 -12.25
CA ALA A 13 15.37 1.48 -11.51
C ALA A 13 16.09 1.59 -10.15
N GLN A 14 16.87 2.65 -9.91
CA GLN A 14 17.81 2.71 -8.80
C GLN A 14 17.12 2.66 -7.43
N LEU A 15 15.97 3.31 -7.31
CA LEU A 15 15.18 3.24 -6.07
C LEU A 15 14.65 1.82 -5.84
N SER A 16 14.15 1.15 -6.88
CA SER A 16 13.66 -0.23 -6.80
C SER A 16 14.76 -1.21 -6.44
N GLU A 17 15.95 -1.08 -7.03
CA GLU A 17 17.14 -1.88 -6.71
C GLU A 17 17.54 -1.70 -5.24
N LEU A 18 17.56 -0.45 -4.76
CA LEU A 18 17.90 -0.13 -3.38
C LEU A 18 16.89 -0.74 -2.39
N MET A 19 15.59 -0.63 -2.69
CA MET A 19 14.54 -1.20 -1.85
C MET A 19 14.59 -2.73 -1.82
N ALA A 20 14.82 -3.38 -2.97
CA ALA A 20 14.99 -4.83 -3.02
C ALA A 20 16.20 -5.30 -2.19
N LYS A 21 17.31 -4.54 -2.23
CA LYS A 21 18.48 -4.79 -1.38
C LYS A 21 18.11 -4.75 0.11
N TYR A 22 17.35 -3.74 0.55
CA TYR A 22 16.97 -3.63 1.96
C TYR A 22 15.98 -4.70 2.41
N ILE A 23 15.04 -5.12 1.56
CA ILE A 23 14.16 -6.27 1.84
C ILE A 23 14.98 -7.53 2.11
N LYS A 24 16.00 -7.78 1.28
CA LYS A 24 16.91 -8.92 1.48
C LYS A 24 17.74 -8.80 2.76
N LEU A 25 18.25 -7.61 3.07
CA LEU A 25 19.03 -7.37 4.29
C LEU A 25 18.19 -7.48 5.57
N ALA A 26 16.89 -7.20 5.49
CA ALA A 26 15.95 -7.34 6.60
C ALA A 26 15.45 -8.80 6.79
N ASP A 27 15.97 -9.76 6.02
CA ASP A 27 15.55 -11.17 6.04
C ASP A 27 14.04 -11.38 5.81
N ILE A 28 13.44 -10.51 5.00
CA ILE A 28 12.02 -10.61 4.64
C ILE A 28 11.89 -11.66 3.54
N ARG A 29 11.19 -12.76 3.82
CA ARG A 29 10.97 -13.89 2.89
C ARG A 29 10.11 -13.55 1.66
N LYS A 30 9.43 -12.39 1.64
CA LYS A 30 8.69 -11.89 0.48
C LYS A 30 9.64 -11.16 -0.48
N SER A 31 9.56 -11.50 -1.77
CA SER A 31 10.29 -10.77 -2.80
C SER A 31 9.55 -9.48 -3.19
N GLY A 32 10.33 -8.50 -3.64
CA GLY A 32 9.80 -7.28 -4.25
C GLY A 32 10.74 -6.10 -4.09
N ALA A 33 10.21 -4.92 -4.37
CA ALA A 33 10.93 -3.66 -4.35
C ALA A 33 9.98 -2.54 -3.87
N CYS A 34 9.98 -1.38 -4.54
CA CYS A 34 9.11 -0.25 -4.20
C CYS A 34 7.62 -0.61 -4.11
N ASN A 35 7.13 -1.57 -4.90
CA ASN A 35 5.73 -2.00 -4.86
C ASN A 35 5.32 -2.62 -3.52
N GLN A 36 6.23 -3.33 -2.83
CA GLN A 36 5.94 -3.94 -1.52
C GLN A 36 5.80 -2.86 -0.44
N TYR A 37 6.68 -1.86 -0.45
CA TYR A 37 6.57 -0.71 0.46
C TYR A 37 5.27 0.07 0.21
N ARG A 38 4.88 0.24 -1.06
CA ARG A 38 3.61 0.87 -1.43
C ARG A 38 2.41 0.09 -0.90
N HIS A 39 2.41 -1.22 -1.08
CA HIS A 39 1.35 -2.10 -0.57
C HIS A 39 1.28 -2.04 0.96
N ALA A 40 2.42 -2.13 1.65
CA ALA A 40 2.46 -2.07 3.11
C ALA A 40 1.92 -0.73 3.64
N ALA A 41 2.29 0.40 3.02
CA ALA A 41 1.76 1.71 3.39
C ALA A 41 0.23 1.77 3.21
N ALA A 42 -0.29 1.26 2.09
CA ALA A 42 -1.73 1.21 1.85
C ALA A 42 -2.47 0.33 2.86
N THR A 43 -1.95 -0.88 3.15
CA THR A 43 -2.49 -1.77 4.17
C THR A 43 -2.51 -1.08 5.53
N HIS A 44 -1.42 -0.43 5.95
CA HIS A 44 -1.39 0.30 7.21
C HIS A 44 -2.37 1.46 7.27
N MET A 45 -2.64 2.16 6.16
CA MET A 45 -3.67 3.19 6.15
C MET A 45 -5.06 2.60 6.35
N VAL A 46 -5.38 1.51 5.63
CA VAL A 46 -6.67 0.81 5.74
C VAL A 46 -6.86 0.24 7.15
N ASP A 47 -5.86 -0.45 7.71
CA ASP A 47 -5.89 -1.00 9.08
C ASP A 47 -6.16 0.08 10.14
N ASN A 48 -5.77 1.33 9.87
CA ASN A 48 -6.04 2.50 10.73
C ASN A 48 -7.34 3.23 10.36
N SER A 49 -8.26 2.54 9.68
CA SER A 49 -9.57 3.05 9.26
C SER A 49 -9.51 4.28 8.34
N ALA A 50 -8.43 4.43 7.56
CA ALA A 50 -8.40 5.48 6.54
C ALA A 50 -9.38 5.13 5.43
N ASP A 51 -10.25 6.09 5.08
CA ASP A 51 -11.14 5.95 3.93
C ASP A 51 -10.32 5.67 2.65
N ILE A 52 -10.76 4.69 1.88
CA ILE A 52 -10.14 4.24 0.63
C ILE A 52 -9.89 5.38 -0.36
N ARG A 53 -10.69 6.45 -0.31
CA ARG A 53 -10.47 7.67 -1.12
C ARG A 53 -9.18 8.39 -0.72
N HIS A 54 -8.84 8.42 0.57
CA HIS A 54 -7.58 8.97 1.06
C HIS A 54 -6.39 8.08 0.66
N VAL A 55 -6.55 6.76 0.73
CA VAL A 55 -5.52 5.80 0.27
C VAL A 55 -5.28 5.97 -1.23
N GLN A 56 -6.32 6.11 -2.04
CA GLN A 56 -6.22 6.36 -3.48
C GLN A 56 -5.49 7.67 -3.80
N ALA A 57 -5.86 8.76 -3.12
CA ALA A 57 -5.21 10.06 -3.28
C ALA A 57 -3.72 9.98 -2.89
N PHE A 58 -3.40 9.30 -1.79
CA PHE A 58 -2.02 9.10 -1.32
C PHE A 58 -1.17 8.31 -2.31
N LEU A 59 -1.76 7.30 -2.97
CA LEU A 59 -1.05 6.45 -3.92
C LEU A 59 -0.93 7.07 -5.33
N GLY A 60 -1.71 8.12 -5.64
CA GLY A 60 -1.57 8.91 -6.86
C GLY A 60 -2.02 8.21 -8.14
N HIS A 61 -2.97 7.27 -8.06
CA HIS A 61 -3.46 6.54 -9.23
C HIS A 61 -4.42 7.38 -10.08
N ALA A 62 -4.03 7.64 -11.33
CA ALA A 62 -4.94 8.10 -12.39
C ALA A 62 -5.72 6.94 -13.04
N ASP A 63 -5.37 5.68 -12.76
CA ASP A 63 -6.00 4.47 -13.33
C ASP A 63 -6.35 3.44 -12.25
N LEU A 64 -7.60 2.95 -12.29
CA LEU A 64 -8.29 2.18 -11.26
C LEU A 64 -7.88 0.69 -11.20
N SER A 65 -7.19 0.19 -12.22
CA SER A 65 -6.90 -1.25 -12.41
C SER A 65 -6.02 -1.87 -11.33
N THR A 66 -5.12 -1.11 -10.70
CA THR A 66 -4.26 -1.58 -9.60
C THR A 66 -4.89 -1.40 -8.21
N THR A 67 -6.11 -0.87 -8.13
CA THR A 67 -6.82 -0.59 -6.86
C THR A 67 -7.78 -1.72 -6.47
N GLN A 68 -8.03 -2.68 -7.36
CA GLN A 68 -9.01 -3.76 -7.13
C GLN A 68 -8.65 -4.67 -5.94
N VAL A 69 -7.35 -4.85 -5.65
CA VAL A 69 -6.90 -5.62 -4.48
C VAL A 69 -7.30 -4.93 -3.17
N TYR A 70 -7.31 -3.59 -3.12
CA TYR A 70 -7.66 -2.83 -1.91
C TYR A 70 -9.17 -2.80 -1.65
N VAL A 71 -10.00 -2.93 -2.69
CA VAL A 71 -11.46 -3.09 -2.55
C VAL A 71 -11.78 -4.34 -1.75
N HIS A 72 -11.07 -5.44 -1.97
CA HIS A 72 -11.34 -6.70 -1.27
C HIS A 72 -11.10 -6.61 0.25
N VAL A 73 -10.12 -5.79 0.67
CA VAL A 73 -9.81 -5.53 2.09
C VAL A 73 -10.84 -4.57 2.69
N SER A 74 -11.16 -3.48 1.98
CA SER A 74 -12.18 -2.52 2.40
C SER A 74 -13.58 -3.16 2.53
N MET A 75 -13.91 -4.13 1.68
CA MET A 75 -15.19 -4.85 1.75
C MET A 75 -15.28 -5.75 2.99
N MET A 76 -14.15 -6.28 3.49
CA MET A 76 -14.11 -7.00 4.75
C MET A 76 -14.31 -6.07 5.95
N GLU A 77 -13.64 -4.91 5.96
CA GLU A 77 -13.80 -3.92 7.03
C GLU A 77 -15.19 -3.31 7.06
N LEU A 78 -15.74 -2.95 5.89
CA LEU A 78 -17.11 -2.43 5.79
C LEU A 78 -18.12 -3.44 6.30
N ARG A 79 -17.91 -4.73 6.02
CA ARG A 79 -18.73 -5.83 6.54
C ARG A 79 -18.57 -6.00 8.04
N GLU A 80 -17.36 -5.85 8.58
CA GLU A 80 -17.13 -5.86 10.03
C GLU A 80 -17.80 -4.69 10.74
N VAL A 81 -17.66 -3.47 10.23
CA VAL A 81 -18.30 -2.28 10.80
C VAL A 81 -19.82 -2.42 10.70
N TYR A 82 -20.34 -2.82 9.54
CA TYR A 82 -21.76 -3.12 9.37
C TYR A 82 -22.26 -4.15 10.40
N ASN A 83 -21.55 -5.27 10.58
CA ASN A 83 -21.92 -6.28 11.58
C ASN A 83 -21.87 -5.75 13.03
N LYS A 84 -20.94 -4.83 13.33
CA LYS A 84 -20.77 -4.25 14.67
C LYS A 84 -21.78 -3.17 14.99
N THR A 85 -22.22 -2.39 14.01
CA THR A 85 -23.02 -1.17 14.24
C THR A 85 -24.45 -1.24 13.70
N HIS A 86 -24.77 -2.16 12.79
CA HIS A 86 -26.10 -2.21 12.19
C HIS A 86 -27.06 -3.01 13.09
N PRO A 87 -28.19 -2.42 13.53
CA PRO A 87 -29.13 -3.09 14.46
C PRO A 87 -29.69 -4.41 13.91
N SER A 88 -29.83 -4.53 12.58
CA SER A 88 -30.30 -5.73 11.88
C SER A 88 -29.26 -6.86 11.74
N ALA A 89 -28.01 -6.67 12.18
CA ALA A 89 -27.00 -7.72 12.19
C ALA A 89 -27.02 -8.56 13.50
N ARG A 90 -27.86 -8.17 14.46
CA ARG A 90 -28.04 -8.86 15.75
C ARG A 90 -29.22 -9.85 15.79
N ASP A 91 -29.95 -9.99 14.69
CA ASP A 91 -31.07 -10.94 14.54
C ASP A 91 -30.66 -12.20 13.78
#